data_AF-A0A4Y4E6P1-F1
#
_entry.id   AF-A0A4Y4E6P1-F1
#
_cell.length_a   1.000
_cell.length_b   1.000
_cell.length_c   1.000
_cell.angle_alpha   90.00
_cell.angle_beta   90.00
_cell.angle_gamma   90.00
#
_symmetry.space_group_name_H-M   'P 1'
#
loop_
_entity.id
_entity.type
_entity.pdbx_description
1 polymer ?
#
loop_
_entity_poly.entity_id
_entity_poly.type
_entity_poly.pdbx_seq_one_letter_code
_entity_poly.pdbx_strand_id
1 'polypeptide(L)'
;MTDGWSAAIVLVGLVGWTLLADVCWGAEERLAGWWVARARSRGAWAGPWSFLVSMTALVGYGLVVWLGEVLAATLDSPTSVLLVVVPAALAYSPFAVTTAPLSPSGYLRWRASLESAGADTREQRNIAWWAGPPSLLGLGAIVLTLFQGLLG
;
A
#
# COMPACT_ATOMS: atom_id res chain seq x y z
N MET A 1 -0.82 27.06 4.93
CA MET A 1 -1.33 26.36 6.14
C MET A 1 -2.41 25.32 5.83
N THR A 2 -2.93 25.27 4.60
CA THR A 2 -3.93 24.31 4.11
C THR A 2 -3.37 22.92 3.77
N ASP A 3 -2.08 22.84 3.45
CA ASP A 3 -1.52 21.66 2.77
C ASP A 3 -1.26 20.48 3.70
N GLY A 4 -1.04 20.72 5.00
CA GLY A 4 -0.90 19.63 5.98
C GLY A 4 -2.22 18.93 6.32
N TRP A 5 -3.33 19.67 6.30
CA TRP A 5 -4.65 19.15 6.69
C TRP A 5 -5.23 18.22 5.64
N SER A 6 -5.08 18.54 4.35
CA SER A 6 -5.53 17.67 3.26
C SER A 6 -4.80 16.32 3.27
N ALA A 7 -3.51 16.29 3.64
CA ALA A 7 -2.71 15.06 3.71
C ALA A 7 -3.13 14.21 4.89
N ALA A 8 -3.38 14.85 6.03
CA ALA A 8 -3.93 14.19 7.19
C ALA A 8 -5.30 13.56 6.86
N ILE A 9 -6.19 14.27 6.17
CA ILE A 9 -7.52 13.75 5.79
C ILE A 9 -7.39 12.55 4.85
N VAL A 10 -6.56 12.64 3.81
CA VAL A 10 -6.31 11.53 2.88
C VAL A 10 -5.77 10.32 3.64
N LEU A 11 -4.73 10.49 4.45
CA LEU A 11 -4.12 9.40 5.21
C LEU A 11 -5.11 8.78 6.20
N VAL A 12 -5.88 9.59 6.94
CA VAL A 12 -6.92 9.11 7.86
C VAL A 12 -8.01 8.34 7.09
N GLY A 13 -8.43 8.85 5.94
CA GLY A 13 -9.40 8.18 5.07
C GLY A 13 -8.90 6.83 4.55
N LEU A 14 -7.64 6.75 4.11
CA LEU A 14 -7.02 5.50 3.66
C LEU A 14 -6.83 4.49 4.80
N VAL A 15 -6.46 4.95 6.00
CA VAL A 15 -6.41 4.10 7.19
C VAL A 15 -7.79 3.60 7.55
N GLY A 16 -8.81 4.47 7.57
CA GLY A 16 -10.20 4.09 7.84
C GLY A 16 -10.72 3.07 6.82
N TRP A 17 -10.44 3.28 5.53
CA TRP A 17 -10.76 2.34 4.46
C TRP A 17 -10.04 1.00 4.63
N THR A 18 -8.76 1.02 4.99
CA THR A 18 -7.98 -0.21 5.24
C THR A 18 -8.55 -1.01 6.40
N LEU A 19 -8.92 -0.33 7.50
CA LEU A 19 -9.59 -0.97 8.63
C LEU A 19 -10.95 -1.56 8.23
N LEU A 20 -11.73 -0.83 7.44
CA LEU A 20 -13.01 -1.35 6.92
C LEU A 20 -12.78 -2.56 6.01
N ALA A 21 -11.78 -2.52 5.15
CA ALA A 21 -11.45 -3.62 4.26
C ALA A 21 -11.00 -4.86 5.04
N ASP A 22 -10.29 -4.66 6.14
CA ASP A 22 -9.92 -5.75 7.04
C ASP A 22 -11.14 -6.33 7.76
N VAL A 23 -12.02 -5.50 8.32
CA VAL A 23 -13.26 -5.96 8.99
C VAL A 23 -14.19 -6.70 8.04
N CYS A 24 -14.37 -6.21 6.81
CA CYS A 24 -15.30 -6.79 5.85
C CYS A 24 -14.76 -8.05 5.16
N TRP A 25 -13.45 -8.13 4.93
CA TRP A 25 -12.87 -9.15 4.06
C TRP A 25 -11.67 -9.91 4.65
N GLY A 26 -11.27 -9.63 5.89
CA GLY A 26 -10.07 -10.18 6.51
C GLY A 26 -8.82 -9.88 5.70
N ALA A 27 -8.73 -8.68 5.12
CA ALA A 27 -7.72 -8.33 4.13
C ALA A 27 -6.29 -8.50 4.66
N GLU A 28 -6.02 -8.12 5.91
CA GLU A 28 -4.69 -8.26 6.52
C GLU A 28 -4.33 -9.72 6.77
N GLU A 29 -5.24 -10.51 7.34
CA GLU A 29 -5.02 -11.94 7.60
C GLU A 29 -4.83 -12.74 6.30
N ARG A 30 -5.63 -12.45 5.27
CA ARG A 30 -5.50 -13.08 3.95
C ARG A 30 -4.20 -12.69 3.26
N LEU A 31 -3.81 -11.42 3.38
CA LEU A 31 -2.54 -10.94 2.86
C LEU A 31 -1.38 -11.64 3.55
N ALA A 32 -1.38 -11.71 4.88
CA ALA A 32 -0.36 -12.41 5.67
C ALA A 32 -0.29 -13.90 5.31
N GLY A 33 -1.42 -14.60 5.28
CA GLY A 33 -1.49 -16.02 4.91
C GLY A 33 -0.94 -16.30 3.52
N TRP A 34 -1.32 -15.49 2.52
CA TRP A 34 -0.79 -15.58 1.17
C TRP A 34 0.73 -15.32 1.13
N TRP A 35 1.18 -14.29 1.86
CA TRP A 35 2.59 -13.87 1.86
C TRP A 35 3.48 -14.94 2.49
N VAL A 36 3.09 -15.47 3.64
CA VAL A 36 3.85 -16.51 4.36
C VAL A 36 3.93 -17.79 3.53
N ALA A 37 2.81 -18.23 2.94
CA ALA A 37 2.78 -19.41 2.08
C ALA A 37 3.77 -19.29 0.90
N ARG A 38 3.84 -18.11 0.27
CA ARG A 38 4.74 -17.86 -0.86
C ARG A 38 6.18 -17.62 -0.42
N ALA A 39 6.41 -16.93 0.69
CA ALA A 39 7.73 -16.72 1.26
C ALA A 39 8.41 -18.06 1.60
N ARG A 40 7.68 -19.00 2.23
CA ARG A 40 8.20 -20.34 2.55
C ARG A 40 8.66 -21.11 1.32
N SER A 41 7.89 -21.08 0.23
CA SER A 41 8.30 -21.73 -1.04
C SER A 41 9.59 -21.14 -1.64
N ARG A 42 10.03 -19.96 -1.18
CA ARG A 42 11.21 -19.24 -1.67
C ARG A 42 12.40 -19.33 -0.72
N GLY A 43 12.21 -19.78 0.53
CA GLY A 43 13.28 -19.93 1.52
C GLY A 43 14.14 -18.68 1.67
N ALA A 44 15.43 -18.78 1.37
CA ALA A 44 16.38 -17.67 1.46
C ALA A 44 16.01 -16.44 0.61
N TRP A 45 15.21 -16.62 -0.44
CA TRP A 45 14.74 -15.54 -1.33
C TRP A 45 13.48 -14.82 -0.84
N ALA A 46 12.93 -15.20 0.33
CA ALA A 46 11.71 -14.59 0.87
C ALA A 46 11.78 -13.06 1.00
N GLY A 47 12.92 -12.53 1.47
CA GLY A 47 13.14 -11.09 1.61
C GLY A 47 13.14 -10.36 0.26
N PRO A 48 14.10 -10.64 -0.64
CA PRO A 48 14.14 -10.04 -1.98
C PRO A 48 12.83 -10.20 -2.75
N TRP A 49 12.17 -11.36 -2.62
CA TRP A 49 10.86 -11.56 -3.24
C TRP A 49 9.78 -10.62 -2.66
N SER A 50 9.75 -10.42 -1.34
CA SER A 50 8.80 -9.50 -0.70
C SER A 50 9.01 -8.06 -1.18
N PHE A 51 10.26 -7.64 -1.36
CA PHE A 51 10.57 -6.35 -1.99
C PHE A 51 10.04 -6.28 -3.41
N LEU A 52 10.26 -7.32 -4.23
CA LEU A 52 9.77 -7.35 -5.62
C LEU A 52 8.24 -7.31 -5.67
N VAL A 53 7.54 -7.99 -4.76
CA VAL A 53 6.07 -7.92 -4.66
C VAL A 53 5.62 -6.50 -4.36
N SER A 54 6.17 -5.86 -3.33
CA SER A 54 5.81 -4.47 -2.98
C SER A 54 6.20 -3.47 -4.07
N MET A 55 7.34 -3.66 -4.72
CA MET A 55 7.77 -2.81 -5.83
C MET A 55 6.87 -3.00 -7.06
N THR A 56 6.45 -4.22 -7.36
CA THR A 56 5.53 -4.50 -8.47
C THR A 56 4.16 -3.88 -8.20
N ALA A 57 3.67 -3.96 -6.96
CA ALA A 57 2.42 -3.31 -6.57
C ALA A 57 2.52 -1.77 -6.70
N LEU A 58 3.64 -1.17 -6.28
CA LEU A 58 3.92 0.26 -6.45
C LEU A 58 3.98 0.67 -7.93
N VAL A 59 4.70 -0.08 -8.76
CA VAL A 59 4.79 0.17 -10.21
C VAL A 59 3.41 0.02 -10.85
N GLY A 60 2.64 -1.01 -10.46
CA GLY A 60 1.27 -1.20 -10.91
C GLY A 60 0.38 -0.01 -10.57
N TYR A 61 0.47 0.50 -9.33
CA TYR A 61 -0.19 1.73 -8.93
C TYR A 61 0.24 2.92 -9.80
N GLY A 62 1.54 3.15 -9.96
CA GLY A 62 2.09 4.25 -10.76
C GLY A 62 1.65 4.21 -12.23
N LEU A 63 1.57 3.02 -12.83
CA LEU A 63 1.06 2.84 -14.19
C LEU A 63 -0.42 3.22 -14.31
N VAL A 64 -1.24 2.88 -13.32
CA VAL A 64 -2.67 3.26 -13.31
C VAL A 64 -2.84 4.76 -13.15
N VAL A 65 -2.04 5.40 -12.28
CA VAL A 65 -2.03 6.86 -12.14
C VAL A 65 -1.63 7.52 -13.46
N TRP A 66 -0.53 7.07 -14.08
CA TRP A 66 -0.07 7.58 -15.36
C TRP A 66 -1.12 7.44 -16.47
N LEU A 67 -1.83 6.31 -16.54
CA LEU A 67 -2.96 6.14 -17.46
C LEU A 67 -4.09 7.13 -17.16
N GLY A 68 -4.34 7.43 -15.89
CA GLY A 68 -5.28 8.48 -15.47
C GLY A 68 -4.86 9.87 -15.95
N GLU A 69 -3.58 10.22 -15.88
CA GLU A 69 -3.06 11.49 -16.39
C GLU A 69 -3.20 11.60 -17.90
N VAL A 70 -2.89 10.53 -18.64
CA VAL A 70 -3.09 10.45 -20.09
C VAL A 70 -4.57 10.65 -20.43
N LEU A 71 -5.47 10.00 -19.70
CA LEU A 71 -6.92 10.15 -19.88
C LEU A 71 -7.37 11.59 -19.62
N ALA A 72 -6.90 12.21 -18.53
CA ALA A 72 -7.25 13.59 -18.18
C ALA A 72 -6.79 14.59 -19.24
N ALA A 73 -5.59 14.39 -19.78
CA ALA A 73 -5.08 15.18 -20.90
C ALA A 73 -5.93 15.00 -22.17
N THR A 74 -6.40 13.78 -22.46
CA THR A 74 -7.26 13.53 -23.64
C THR A 74 -8.66 14.13 -23.52
N LEU A 75 -9.16 14.30 -22.30
CA LEU A 75 -10.49 14.83 -22.01
C LEU A 75 -10.49 16.34 -21.73
N ASP A 76 -9.32 17.00 -21.75
CA ASP A 76 -9.12 18.39 -21.33
C ASP A 76 -9.76 18.71 -19.97
N SER A 77 -9.70 17.73 -19.06
CA SER A 77 -10.39 17.78 -17.77
C SER A 77 -9.45 17.28 -16.67
N PRO A 78 -8.74 18.19 -15.97
CA PRO A 78 -7.79 17.81 -14.92
C PRO A 78 -8.41 16.95 -13.82
N THR A 79 -9.65 17.25 -13.44
CA THR A 79 -10.38 16.54 -12.38
C THR A 79 -10.77 15.11 -12.76
N SER A 80 -10.82 14.76 -14.05
CA SER A 80 -11.12 13.40 -14.48
C SER A 80 -10.04 12.38 -14.07
N VAL A 81 -8.83 12.84 -13.76
CA VAL A 81 -7.75 12.00 -13.19
C VAL A 81 -8.20 11.32 -11.89
N LEU A 82 -9.04 12.00 -11.09
CA LEU A 82 -9.52 11.48 -9.80
C LEU A 82 -10.41 10.25 -9.96
N LEU A 83 -11.10 10.11 -11.10
CA LEU A 83 -11.92 8.92 -11.41
C LEU A 83 -11.07 7.66 -11.53
N VAL A 84 -9.78 7.80 -11.81
CA VAL A 84 -8.83 6.68 -11.93
C VAL A 84 -7.97 6.57 -10.67
N VAL A 85 -7.44 7.70 -10.19
CA VAL A 85 -6.51 7.72 -9.04
C VAL A 85 -7.20 7.34 -7.74
N VAL A 86 -8.42 7.80 -7.47
CA VAL A 86 -9.11 7.46 -6.22
C VAL A 86 -9.40 5.96 -6.11
N PRO A 87 -10.02 5.29 -7.11
CA PRO A 87 -10.19 3.83 -7.04
C PRO A 87 -8.86 3.08 -6.96
N ALA A 88 -7.83 3.52 -7.69
CA ALA A 88 -6.50 2.90 -7.63
C ALA A 88 -5.87 3.02 -6.24
N ALA A 89 -5.96 4.20 -5.61
CA ALA A 89 -5.47 4.45 -4.27
C ALA A 89 -6.20 3.60 -3.24
N LEU A 90 -7.53 3.50 -3.32
CA LEU A 90 -8.33 2.66 -2.43
C LEU A 90 -8.04 1.16 -2.61
N ALA A 91 -7.77 0.70 -3.83
CA ALA A 91 -7.41 -0.69 -4.08
C ALA A 91 -6.00 -1.02 -3.56
N TYR A 92 -5.06 -0.08 -3.67
CA TYR A 92 -3.66 -0.27 -3.27
C TYR A 92 -3.44 -0.03 -1.77
N SER A 93 -4.24 0.84 -1.12
CA SER A 93 -3.96 1.27 0.24
C SER A 93 -3.97 0.17 1.30
N PRO A 94 -4.82 -0.87 1.26
CA PRO A 94 -4.76 -1.91 2.30
C PRO A 94 -3.40 -2.60 2.29
N PHE A 95 -2.86 -2.89 1.10
CA PHE A 95 -1.52 -3.42 0.96
C PHE A 95 -0.46 -2.45 1.51
N ALA A 96 -0.50 -1.19 1.06
CA ALA A 96 0.53 -0.21 1.39
C ALA A 96 0.53 0.16 2.88
N VAL A 97 -0.65 0.38 3.48
CA VAL A 97 -0.82 0.73 4.90
C VAL A 97 -0.38 -0.41 5.81
N THR A 98 -0.77 -1.64 5.51
CA THR A 98 -0.42 -2.82 6.33
C THR A 98 1.08 -3.09 6.32
N THR A 99 1.73 -2.97 5.16
CA THR A 99 3.14 -3.36 5.00
C THR A 99 4.13 -2.23 5.23
N ALA A 100 3.70 -0.96 5.16
CA ALA A 100 4.58 0.17 5.40
C ALA A 100 4.95 0.33 6.89
N PRO A 101 6.24 0.57 7.21
CA PRO A 101 6.69 0.80 8.58
C PRO A 101 6.42 2.26 9.01
N LEU A 102 5.16 2.69 8.99
CA LEU A 102 4.74 4.06 9.35
C LEU A 102 5.03 4.40 10.82
N SER A 103 5.02 3.39 11.68
CA SER A 103 5.31 3.52 13.11
C SER A 103 5.86 2.20 13.66
N PRO A 104 6.55 2.22 14.81
CA PRO A 104 6.98 1.01 15.48
C PRO A 104 5.83 0.04 15.78
N SER A 105 4.65 0.56 16.16
CA SER A 105 3.46 -0.25 16.45
C SER A 105 2.86 -0.88 15.18
N GLY A 106 2.84 -0.16 14.05
CA GLY A 106 2.42 -0.71 12.75
C GLY A 106 3.34 -1.84 12.29
N TYR A 107 4.66 -1.66 12.40
CA TYR A 107 5.63 -2.70 12.10
C TYR A 107 5.45 -3.95 12.97
N LEU A 108 5.21 -3.77 14.28
CA LEU A 108 4.94 -4.88 15.19
C LEU A 108 3.61 -5.58 14.89
N ARG A 109 2.56 -4.82 14.53
CA ARG A 109 1.26 -5.37 14.12
C ARG A 109 1.41 -6.27 12.89
N TRP A 110 2.07 -5.79 11.84
CA TRP A 110 2.29 -6.58 10.64
C TRP A 110 3.06 -7.88 10.93
N ARG A 111 4.09 -7.80 11.79
CA ARG A 111 4.82 -8.99 12.23
C ARG A 111 3.95 -9.96 13.02
N ALA A 112 3.05 -9.48 13.89
CA ALA A 112 2.11 -10.33 14.61
C ALA A 112 1.11 -11.02 13.65
N SER A 113 0.67 -10.32 12.60
CA SER A 113 -0.18 -10.92 11.56
C SER A 113 0.55 -11.98 10.72
N LEU A 114 1.85 -11.79 10.47
CA LEU A 114 2.69 -12.82 9.86
C LEU A 114 2.91 -14.02 10.82
N GLU A 115 3.04 -13.76 12.12
CA GLU A 115 3.16 -14.79 13.16
C GLU A 115 1.89 -15.63 13.27
N SER A 116 0.70 -15.00 13.26
CA SER A 116 -0.58 -15.72 13.29
C SER A 116 -0.79 -16.57 12.03
N ALA A 117 -0.24 -16.14 10.89
CA ALA A 117 -0.15 -16.93 9.66
C ALA A 117 0.94 -18.04 9.72
N GLY A 118 1.68 -18.14 10.82
CA GLY A 118 2.65 -19.18 11.12
C GLY A 118 4.10 -18.87 10.69
N ALA A 119 4.44 -17.64 10.34
CA ALA A 119 5.83 -17.28 10.05
C ALA A 119 6.69 -17.31 11.32
N ASP A 120 7.92 -17.84 11.21
CA ASP A 120 8.88 -17.77 12.31
C ASP A 120 9.43 -16.33 12.50
N THR A 121 10.11 -16.08 13.62
CA THR A 121 10.64 -14.75 13.94
C THR A 121 11.58 -14.18 12.88
N ARG A 122 12.36 -15.03 12.19
CA ARG A 122 13.29 -14.60 11.15
C ARG A 122 12.55 -14.27 9.86
N GLU A 123 11.57 -15.08 9.48
CA GLU A 123 10.70 -14.88 8.33
C GLU A 123 9.88 -13.59 8.49
N GLN A 124 9.22 -13.39 9.63
CA GLN A 124 8.47 -12.17 9.93
C GLN A 124 9.34 -10.93 9.73
N ARG A 125 10.54 -10.91 10.34
CA ARG A 125 11.45 -9.76 10.26
C ARG A 125 11.91 -9.51 8.83
N ASN A 126 12.28 -10.57 8.11
CA ASN A 126 12.72 -10.46 6.72
C ASN A 126 11.60 -9.93 5.82
N ILE A 127 10.41 -10.51 5.89
CA ILE A 127 9.26 -10.06 5.08
C ILE A 127 8.93 -8.61 5.40
N ALA A 128 8.75 -8.27 6.67
CA ALA A 128 8.38 -6.92 7.10
C ALA A 128 9.45 -5.88 6.73
N TRP A 129 10.73 -6.22 6.83
CA TRP A 129 11.82 -5.31 6.48
C TRP A 129 11.92 -5.05 4.98
N TRP A 130 11.80 -6.10 4.16
CA TRP A 130 11.97 -5.97 2.71
C TRP A 130 10.72 -5.44 1.99
N ALA A 131 9.53 -5.75 2.49
CA ALA A 131 8.27 -5.25 1.93
C ALA A 131 8.02 -3.77 2.27
N GLY A 132 8.59 -3.28 3.38
CA GLY A 132 8.27 -1.98 3.94
C GLY A 132 8.64 -0.75 3.10
N PRO A 133 9.89 -0.62 2.61
CA PRO A 133 10.31 0.59 1.89
C PRO A 133 9.49 0.89 0.63
N PRO A 134 9.20 -0.06 -0.27
CA PRO A 134 8.34 0.23 -1.43
C PRO A 134 6.91 0.61 -1.02
N SER A 135 6.37 0.03 0.05
CA SER A 135 5.04 0.39 0.55
C SER A 135 5.00 1.79 1.15
N LEU A 136 6.06 2.20 1.84
CA LEU A 136 6.22 3.57 2.34
C LEU A 136 6.28 4.59 1.19
N LEU A 137 7.07 4.28 0.15
CA LEU A 137 7.10 5.08 -1.08
C LEU A 137 5.73 5.12 -1.75
N GLY A 138 4.99 4.00 -1.73
CA GLY A 138 3.63 3.92 -2.25
C GLY A 138 2.64 4.81 -1.52
N LEU A 139 2.70 4.89 -0.19
CA LEU A 139 1.87 5.84 0.56
C LEU A 139 2.24 7.29 0.22
N GLY A 140 3.53 7.59 0.09
CA GLY A 140 3.98 8.90 -0.41
C GLY A 140 3.43 9.22 -1.80
N ALA A 141 3.46 8.25 -2.71
CA ALA A 141 2.91 8.37 -4.06
C ALA A 141 1.40 8.61 -4.04
N ILE A 142 0.63 7.90 -3.21
CA ILE A 142 -0.81 8.12 -3.06
C ILE A 142 -1.09 9.56 -2.61
N VAL A 143 -0.39 10.03 -1.58
CA VAL A 143 -0.54 11.41 -1.09
C VAL A 143 -0.24 12.40 -2.21
N LEU A 144 0.93 12.29 -2.86
CA LEU A 144 1.32 13.23 -3.93
C LEU A 144 0.30 13.27 -5.08
N THR A 145 -0.14 12.11 -5.55
CA THR A 145 -1.06 12.00 -6.69
C THR A 145 -2.47 12.51 -6.38
N LEU A 146 -3.00 12.23 -5.18
CA LEU A 146 -4.29 12.79 -4.76
C LEU A 146 -4.22 14.30 -4.55
N PHE A 147 -3.11 14.81 -4.01
CA PHE A 147 -2.91 16.26 -3.90
C PHE A 147 -2.86 16.96 -5.25
N GLN A 148 -2.07 16.42 -6.18
CA GLN A 148 -1.98 16.99 -7.52
C GLN A 148 -3.34 16.98 -8.23
N GLY A 149 -4.10 15.87 -8.13
CA GLY A 149 -5.44 15.80 -8.71
C GLY A 149 -6.49 16.70 -8.04
N LEU A 150 -6.27 17.12 -6.79
CA LEU A 150 -7.18 18.03 -6.05
C LEU A 150 -6.84 19.51 -6.25
N LEU A 151 -5.59 19.83 -6.60
CA LEU A 151 -5.09 21.21 -6.77
C LEU A 151 -4.96 21.63 -8.25
N GLY A 152 -4.98 20.67 -9.17
CA GLY A 152 -4.89 20.88 -10.62
C GLY A 152 -6.21 21.18 -11.31
#